data_AF-A0A7C2ISM6-F1
#
_entry.id   AF-A0A7C2ISM6-F1
#
_cell.length_a   1.000
_cell.length_b   1.000
_cell.length_c   1.000
_cell.angle_alpha   90.00
_cell.angle_beta   90.00
_cell.angle_gamma   90.00
#
_symmetry.space_group_name_H-M   'P 1'
#
loop_
_entity.id
_entity.type
_entity.pdbx_description
1 polymer ?
#
loop_
_entity_poly.entity_id
_entity_poly.type
_entity_poly.pdbx_seq_one_letter_code
_entity_poly.pdbx_strand_id
1 'polypeptide(L)' 'MTVPDQARREVQGLVDRFARNLDVYTRPEYKETQVRVEFIDPFFEALGWDVRNVKGYAEQYKDVIHE' A
#
# COMPACT_ATOMS: atom_id res chain seq x y z
N MET A 1 -2.59 -21.99 -6.66
CA MET A 1 -3.00 -20.91 -5.74
C MET A 1 -3.74 -19.88 -6.57
N THR A 2 -4.90 -19.42 -6.14
CA THR A 2 -5.65 -18.38 -6.84
C THR A 2 -5.02 -17.02 -6.53
N VAL A 3 -5.06 -16.08 -7.48
CA VAL A 3 -4.60 -14.68 -7.32
C VAL A 3 -5.06 -14.05 -5.98
N PRO A 4 -6.32 -14.20 -5.53
CA PRO A 4 -6.75 -13.69 -4.22
C PRO A 4 -6.04 -14.30 -2.99
N ASP A 5 -5.58 -15.55 -3.04
CA ASP A 5 -4.82 -16.15 -1.92
C ASP A 5 -3.43 -15.52 -1.79
N GLN A 6 -2.83 -15.15 -2.92
CA GLN A 6 -1.55 -14.45 -2.95
C GLN A 6 -1.67 -13.03 -2.39
N ALA A 7 -2.63 -12.25 -2.87
CA ALA A 7 -2.89 -10.90 -2.38
C ALA A 7 -3.09 -10.87 -0.85
N ARG A 8 -3.87 -11.82 -0.32
CA ARG A 8 -4.10 -11.96 1.11
C ARG A 8 -2.81 -12.20 1.89
N ARG A 9 -1.89 -13.04 1.38
CA ARG A 9 -0.61 -13.32 2.03
C ARG A 9 0.31 -12.10 2.03
N GLU A 10 0.34 -11.35 0.94
CA GLU A 10 1.15 -10.13 0.85
C GLU A 10 0.66 -9.07 1.83
N VAL A 11 -0.66 -8.82 1.88
CA VAL A 11 -1.26 -7.93 2.88
C VAL A 11 -0.98 -8.41 4.31
N GLN A 12 -1.12 -9.71 4.57
CA GLN A 12 -0.82 -10.28 5.89
C GLN A 12 0.64 -10.03 6.31
N GLY A 13 1.59 -10.16 5.38
CA GLY A 13 3.00 -9.87 5.62
C GLY A 13 3.28 -8.39 5.92
N LEU A 14 2.61 -7.48 5.21
CA LEU A 14 2.69 -6.05 5.47
C LEU A 14 2.17 -5.71 6.88
N VAL A 15 1.01 -6.26 7.26
CA VAL A 15 0.41 -6.04 8.58
C VAL A 15 1.31 -6.59 9.69
N ASP A 16 1.82 -7.80 9.54
CA ASP A 16 2.72 -8.42 10.52
C ASP A 16 4.04 -7.62 10.68
N ARG A 17 4.64 -7.18 9.57
CA ARG A 17 5.83 -6.31 9.61
C ARG A 17 5.56 -5.00 10.31
N PHE A 18 4.42 -4.37 10.03
CA PHE A 18 4.02 -3.12 10.66
C PHE A 18 3.81 -3.30 12.16
N ALA A 19 3.07 -4.33 12.56
CA ALA A 19 2.80 -4.63 13.96
C ALA A 19 4.09 -4.91 14.76
N ARG A 20 5.05 -5.64 14.18
CA ARG A 20 6.34 -5.94 14.83
C ARG A 20 7.21 -4.72 15.09
N ASN A 21 7.08 -3.67 14.29
CA ASN A 21 7.91 -2.47 14.38
C ASN A 21 7.06 -1.20 14.64
N LEU A 22 5.89 -1.36 15.26
CA LEU A 22 4.93 -0.28 15.49
C LEU A 22 5.53 0.88 16.28
N ASP A 23 6.41 0.60 17.24
CA ASP A 23 7.18 1.62 17.97
C ASP A 23 8.02 2.49 17.02
N VAL A 24 8.66 1.91 16.01
CA VAL A 24 9.50 2.65 15.06
C VAL A 24 8.64 3.49 14.12
N TYR A 25 7.54 2.92 13.62
CA TYR A 25 6.69 3.59 12.63
C TYR A 25 5.75 4.65 13.20
N THR A 26 5.56 4.67 14.53
CA THR A 26 4.77 5.71 15.22
C THR A 26 5.63 6.88 15.71
N ARG A 27 6.96 6.81 15.55
CA ARG A 27 7.87 7.91 15.91
C ARG A 27 7.71 9.11 14.98
N PRO A 28 7.90 10.34 15.48
CA PRO A 28 7.84 11.56 14.68
C PRO A 28 8.94 11.67 13.61
N GLU A 29 10.00 10.87 13.75
CA GLU A 29 11.10 10.75 12.80
C GLU A 29 10.67 9.99 11.54
N TYR A 30 9.72 9.05 11.67
CA TYR A 30 9.18 8.31 10.55
C TYR A 30 8.17 9.17 9.79
N LYS A 31 8.45 9.44 8.52
CA LYS A 31 7.66 10.39 7.71
C LYS A 31 6.56 9.69 6.93
N GLU A 32 5.54 10.45 6.57
CA GLU A 32 4.45 10.00 5.71
C GLU A 32 4.96 9.37 4.40
N THR A 33 5.98 9.97 3.78
CA THR A 33 6.56 9.41 2.55
C THR A 33 7.15 8.01 2.76
N GLN A 34 7.71 7.73 3.94
CA GLN A 34 8.27 6.41 4.24
C GLN A 34 7.16 5.38 4.45
N VAL A 35 6.13 5.71 5.25
CA VAL A 35 5.00 4.78 5.44
C VAL A 35 4.29 4.50 4.12
N ARG A 36 4.19 5.53 3.27
CA ARG A 36 3.56 5.42 1.97
C ARG A 36 4.29 4.41 1.09
N VAL A 37 5.60 4.58 0.90
CA VAL A 37 6.41 3.72 0.04
C VAL A 37 6.57 2.30 0.61
N GLU A 38 6.70 2.18 1.94
CA GLU A 38 6.98 0.88 2.56
C GLU A 38 5.75 0.03 2.85
N PHE A 39 4.56 0.63 3.00
CA PHE A 39 3.35 -0.08 3.42
C PHE A 39 2.14 0.22 2.54
N ILE A 40 1.86 1.50 2.26
CA ILE A 40 0.62 1.88 1.57
C ILE A 40 0.66 1.51 0.10
N ASP A 41 1.73 1.87 -0.61
CA ASP A 41 1.92 1.51 -2.02
C ASP A 41 1.88 -0.02 -2.21
N PRO A 42 2.67 -0.85 -1.49
CA PRO A 42 2.61 -2.30 -1.66
C PRO A 42 1.28 -2.94 -1.20
N PHE A 43 0.55 -2.32 -0.26
CA PHE A 43 -0.77 -2.79 0.13
C PHE A 43 -1.76 -2.67 -1.04
N PHE A 44 -1.80 -1.53 -1.70
CA PHE A 44 -2.67 -1.32 -2.85
C PHE A 44 -2.20 -2.10 -4.09
N GLU A 45 -0.88 -2.21 -4.32
CA GLU A 45 -0.31 -3.07 -5.36
C GLU A 45 -0.73 -4.54 -5.18
N ALA A 46 -0.72 -5.05 -3.93
CA ALA A 46 -1.18 -6.40 -3.62
C ALA A 46 -2.68 -6.61 -3.89
N LEU A 47 -3.49 -5.55 -3.79
CA LEU A 47 -4.90 -5.57 -4.17
C LEU A 47 -5.13 -5.43 -5.69
N GLY A 48 -4.05 -5.26 -6.47
CA GLY A 48 -4.09 -5.12 -7.93
C GLY A 48 -4.20 -3.67 -8.42
N TRP A 49 -3.96 -2.69 -7.57
CA TRP A 49 -3.97 -1.27 -7.95
C TRP A 49 -2.60 -0.82 -8.48
N ASP A 50 -2.59 -0.05 -9.57
CA ASP A 50 -1.35 0.48 -10.19
C ASP A 50 -0.95 1.82 -9.51
N VAL A 51 -0.46 1.76 -8.28
CA VAL A 51 -0.18 2.97 -7.47
C VAL A 51 0.96 3.81 -8.06
N ARG A 52 1.95 3.14 -8.66
CA ARG A 52 3.12 3.77 -9.26
C ARG A 52 2.85 4.40 -10.63
N ASN A 53 1.60 4.37 -11.13
CA ASN A 53 1.23 4.83 -12.48
C ASN A 53 2.17 4.31 -13.58
N VAL A 54 2.70 3.09 -13.41
CA VAL A 54 3.68 2.48 -14.34
C VAL A 54 3.01 2.19 -15.68
N LYS A 55 1.69 1.98 -15.68
CA LYS A 55 0.90 1.82 -16.92
C LYS A 55 0.65 3.13 -17.67
N GLY A 56 1.10 4.28 -17.15
CA GLY A 56 0.96 5.57 -17.83
C GLY A 56 -0.48 6.01 -18.07
N TYR A 57 -1.42 5.55 -17.23
CA TYR A 57 -2.80 6.03 -17.30
C TYR A 57 -2.81 7.52 -16.91
N ALA A 58 -3.22 8.36 -17.86
CA ALA A 58 -3.58 9.74 -17.60
C ALA A 58 -4.56 9.81 -16.41
N GLU A 59 -4.49 10.91 -15.67
CA GLU A 59 -5.17 11.24 -14.41
C GLU A 59 -6.72 11.20 -14.46
N GLN A 60 -7.33 10.55 -15.45
CA GLN A 60 -8.75 10.57 -15.79
C GLN A 60 -9.60 9.46 -15.15
N TYR A 61 -9.01 8.47 -14.44
CA TYR A 61 -9.77 7.48 -13.66
C TYR A 61 -9.70 7.72 -12.15
N LYS A 62 -9.26 8.89 -11.70
CA LYS A 62 -9.65 9.36 -10.38
C LYS A 62 -11.14 9.73 -10.46
N ASP A 63 -12.00 8.76 -10.23
CA ASP A 63 -13.31 9.04 -9.65
C ASP A 63 -13.02 9.64 -8.27
N VAL A 64 -12.78 10.95 -8.26
CA VAL A 64 -12.84 11.74 -7.04
C VAL A 64 -14.32 11.78 -6.71
N ILE A 65 -14.78 10.84 -5.89
CA ILE A 65 -16.04 11.02 -5.18
C ILE A 65 -15.80 12.21 -4.23
N HIS A 66 -16.00 13.42 -4.73
CA HIS A 66 -16.36 14.55 -3.87
C HIS A 66 -17.84 14.34 -3.54
N GLU A 67 -18.15 14.20 -2.26
CA GLU A 67 -19.46 14.64 -1.74
C GLU A 67 -19.53 16.17 -1.81
#